data_AF-A0A0Q4QIG4-F1
#
_entry.id   AF-A0A0Q4QIG4-F1
#
_cell.length_a   1.000
_cell.length_b   1.000
_cell.length_c   1.000
_cell.angle_alpha   90.00
_cell.angle_beta   90.00
_cell.angle_gamma   90.00
#
_symmetry.space_group_name_H-M   'P 1'
#
loop_
_entity.id
_entity.type
_entity.pdbx_description
1 polymer ?
#
loop_
_entity_poly.entity_id
_entity_poly.type
_entity_poly.pdbx_seq_one_letter_code
_entity_poly.pdbx_strand_id
1 'polypeptide(L)'
;MQALENTGRIVADELRKAERSINLAARDTAQFLLTTLEATEAHRLSPAMAQRTVKATVAALAALVEGQDQMAMRAHPFTEKVGRQLGLTETNWGEGAPKPAMTALEAAYRETV
;
A
#
# COMPACT_ATOMS: atom_id res chain seq x y z
N MET A 1 -8.91 -24.51 -15.90
CA MET A 1 -8.77 -23.09 -16.29
C MET A 1 -9.87 -22.21 -15.70
N GLN A 2 -11.15 -22.59 -15.75
CA GLN A 2 -12.26 -21.78 -15.20
C GLN A 2 -12.09 -21.34 -13.73
N ALA A 3 -11.54 -22.19 -12.85
CA ALA A 3 -11.29 -21.82 -11.46
C ALA A 3 -10.28 -20.67 -11.32
N LEU A 4 -9.18 -20.68 -12.10
CA LEU A 4 -8.17 -19.62 -12.10
C LEU A 4 -8.73 -18.31 -12.64
N GLU A 5 -9.52 -18.38 -13.70
CA GLU A 5 -10.19 -17.24 -14.32
C GLU A 5 -11.18 -16.58 -13.34
N ASN A 6 -11.98 -17.40 -12.64
CA ASN A 6 -12.91 -16.94 -11.62
C ASN A 6 -12.19 -16.29 -10.43
N THR A 7 -11.11 -16.90 -9.93
CA THR A 7 -10.29 -16.33 -8.85
C THR A 7 -9.64 -15.02 -9.31
N GLY A 8 -9.09 -14.96 -10.52
CA GLY A 8 -8.50 -13.75 -11.08
C GLY A 8 -9.50 -12.59 -11.16
N ARG A 9 -10.75 -12.87 -11.57
CA ARG A 9 -11.81 -11.86 -11.62
C ARG A 9 -12.17 -11.33 -10.23
N ILE A 10 -12.29 -12.21 -9.23
CA ILE A 10 -12.56 -11.81 -7.84
C ILE A 10 -11.44 -10.91 -7.31
N VAL A 11 -10.17 -11.30 -7.52
CA VAL A 11 -9.02 -10.50 -7.08
C VAL A 11 -8.99 -9.14 -7.77
N ALA A 12 -9.25 -9.08 -9.08
CA ALA A 12 -9.32 -7.82 -9.81
C ALA A 12 -10.42 -6.89 -9.29
N ASP A 13 -11.59 -7.44 -8.94
CA ASP A 13 -12.68 -6.66 -8.37
C ASP A 13 -12.37 -6.16 -6.95
N GLU A 14 -11.71 -6.98 -6.12
CA GLU A 14 -11.23 -6.55 -4.79
C GLU A 14 -10.15 -5.48 -4.90
N LEU A 15 -9.21 -5.58 -5.85
CA LEU A 15 -8.22 -4.54 -6.11
C LEU A 15 -8.87 -3.20 -6.51
N ARG A 16 -9.86 -3.22 -7.42
CA ARG A 16 -10.61 -2.02 -7.79
C ARG A 16 -11.40 -1.42 -6.62
N LYS A 17 -11.93 -2.26 -5.72
CA LYS A 17 -12.60 -1.77 -4.50
C LYS A 17 -11.60 -1.11 -3.55
N ALA A 18 -10.45 -1.75 -3.33
CA ALA A 18 -9.38 -1.20 -2.51
C ALA A 18 -8.89 0.14 -3.06
N GLU A 19 -8.64 0.22 -4.37
CA GLU A 19 -8.25 1.46 -5.05
C GLU A 19 -9.25 2.60 -4.82
N ARG A 20 -10.56 2.32 -4.99
CA ARG A 20 -11.61 3.30 -4.70
C ARG A 20 -11.62 3.73 -3.24
N SER A 21 -11.43 2.80 -2.31
CA SER A 21 -11.38 3.09 -0.88
C SER A 21 -10.19 3.96 -0.50
N ILE A 22 -9.02 3.70 -1.09
CA ILE A 22 -7.80 4.51 -0.90
C ILE A 22 -8.02 5.92 -1.43
N ASN A 23 -8.58 6.05 -2.63
CA ASN A 23 -8.89 7.34 -3.23
C ASN A 23 -9.88 8.17 -2.39
N LEU A 24 -10.89 7.50 -1.79
CA LEU A 24 -11.81 8.15 -0.86
C LEU A 24 -11.08 8.63 0.40
N ALA A 25 -10.31 7.76 1.04
CA ALA A 25 -9.55 8.09 2.25
C ALA A 25 -8.55 9.23 2.02
N ALA A 26 -7.91 9.28 0.84
CA ALA A 26 -7.03 10.38 0.45
C ALA A 26 -7.79 11.72 0.35
N ARG A 27 -8.98 11.72 -0.25
CA ARG A 27 -9.85 12.90 -0.31
C ARG A 27 -10.31 13.34 1.07
N ASP A 28 -10.76 12.41 1.90
CA ASP A 28 -11.21 12.71 3.27
C ASP A 28 -10.07 13.29 4.11
N THR A 29 -8.86 12.78 3.94
CA THR A 29 -7.66 13.31 4.62
C THR A 29 -7.33 14.72 4.16
N ALA A 30 -7.38 15.00 2.86
CA ALA A 30 -7.18 16.35 2.33
C ALA A 30 -8.23 17.33 2.86
N GLN A 31 -9.50 16.91 2.90
CA GLN A 31 -10.59 17.71 3.45
C GLN A 31 -10.40 17.98 4.94
N PHE A 32 -10.01 16.97 5.72
CA PHE A 32 -9.70 17.12 7.14
C PHE A 32 -8.59 18.16 7.38
N LEU A 33 -7.52 18.12 6.59
CA LEU A 33 -6.42 19.07 6.69
C LEU A 33 -6.89 20.50 6.36
N LEU A 34 -7.68 20.67 5.31
CA LEU A 34 -8.24 21.97 4.92
C LEU A 34 -9.14 22.54 6.03
N THR A 35 -10.10 21.76 6.53
CA THR A 35 -10.99 22.17 7.60
C THR A 35 -10.24 22.47 8.90
N THR A 36 -9.16 21.74 9.19
CA THR A 36 -8.30 22.02 10.36
C THR A 36 -7.61 23.38 10.23
N LEU A 37 -7.14 23.73 9.03
CA LEU A 37 -6.52 25.02 8.75
C LEU A 37 -7.56 26.15 8.84
N GLU A 38 -8.72 25.99 8.20
CA GLU A 38 -9.83 26.96 8.24
C GLU A 38 -10.32 27.19 9.67
N ALA A 39 -10.48 26.14 10.47
CA ALA A 39 -10.88 26.26 11.87
C ALA A 39 -9.81 26.96 12.72
N THR A 40 -8.53 26.74 12.42
CA THR A 40 -7.43 27.43 13.10
C THR A 40 -7.47 28.93 12.82
N GLU A 41 -7.71 29.31 11.57
CA GLU A 41 -7.87 30.71 11.16
C GLU A 41 -9.11 31.35 11.79
N ALA A 42 -10.28 30.71 11.64
CA ALA A 42 -11.57 31.22 12.11
C ALA A 42 -11.61 31.43 13.64
N HIS A 43 -10.98 30.54 14.39
CA HIS A 43 -10.97 30.57 15.85
C HIS A 43 -9.69 31.19 16.45
N ARG A 44 -8.81 31.76 15.63
CA ARG A 44 -7.51 32.33 16.05
C ARG A 44 -6.69 31.36 16.91
N LEU A 45 -6.77 30.08 16.59
CA LEU A 45 -5.96 29.06 17.27
C LEU A 45 -4.49 29.23 16.89
N SER A 46 -3.59 28.73 17.74
CA SER A 46 -2.15 28.82 17.49
C SER A 46 -1.79 28.13 16.18
N PRO A 47 -1.11 28.80 15.23
CA PRO A 47 -0.63 28.19 13.99
C PRO A 47 0.26 26.95 14.22
N ALA A 48 0.94 26.88 15.37
CA ALA A 48 1.76 25.74 15.76
C ALA A 48 0.94 24.45 15.95
N MET A 49 -0.33 24.55 16.37
CA MET A 49 -1.21 23.39 16.51
C MET A 49 -1.60 22.83 15.14
N ALA A 50 -2.03 23.68 14.22
CA ALA A 50 -2.34 23.26 12.84
C ALA A 50 -1.12 22.64 12.16
N GLN A 51 0.05 23.28 12.29
CA GLN A 51 1.31 22.75 11.75
C GLN A 51 1.64 21.36 12.32
N ARG A 52 1.46 21.15 13.63
CA ARG A 52 1.70 19.85 14.27
C ARG A 52 0.75 18.78 13.73
N THR A 53 -0.53 19.09 13.59
CA THR A 53 -1.55 18.16 13.06
C THR A 53 -1.27 17.80 11.61
N VAL A 54 -0.97 18.80 10.76
CA VAL A 54 -0.59 18.58 9.36
C VAL A 54 0.65 17.69 9.28
N LYS A 55 1.69 18.00 10.05
CA LYS A 55 2.94 17.21 10.08
C LYS A 55 2.70 15.76 10.50
N ALA A 56 1.91 15.53 11.55
CA ALA A 56 1.59 14.19 12.02
C ALA A 56 0.81 13.38 10.97
N THR A 57 -0.14 14.03 10.29
CA THR A 57 -0.96 13.41 9.24
C THR A 57 -0.10 13.02 8.04
N VAL A 58 0.76 13.92 7.57
CA VAL A 58 1.69 13.64 6.46
C VAL A 58 2.67 12.51 6.82
N ALA A 59 3.19 12.50 8.06
CA ALA A 59 4.08 11.43 8.51
C ALA A 59 3.39 10.07 8.55
N ALA A 60 2.13 10.01 8.99
CA ALA A 60 1.34 8.77 8.99
C ALA A 60 1.08 8.26 7.56
N LEU A 61 0.77 9.16 6.62
CA LEU A 61 0.61 8.81 5.21
C LEU A 61 1.91 8.27 4.59
N ALA A 62 3.05 8.90 4.89
CA ALA A 62 4.35 8.43 4.41
C ALA A 62 4.69 7.03 4.93
N ALA A 63 4.44 6.76 6.21
CA ALA A 63 4.65 5.44 6.80
C ALA A 63 3.73 4.36 6.20
N LEU A 64 2.50 4.72 5.81
CA LEU A 64 1.59 3.82 5.11
C LEU A 64 2.12 3.42 3.73
N VAL A 65 2.60 4.40 2.95
CA VAL A 65 3.20 4.16 1.63
C VAL A 65 4.42 3.24 1.75
N GLU A 66 5.32 3.53 2.68
CA GLU A 66 6.50 2.69 2.92
C GLU A 66 6.10 1.25 3.31
N GLY A 67 5.08 1.07 4.15
CA GLY A 67 4.56 -0.25 4.49
C GLY A 67 3.98 -1.00 3.29
N GLN A 68 3.30 -0.30 2.38
CA GLN A 68 2.78 -0.89 1.14
C GLN A 68 3.90 -1.30 0.18
N ASP A 69 4.94 -0.48 0.04
CA ASP A 69 6.12 -0.81 -0.77
C ASP A 69 6.83 -2.07 -0.24
N GLN A 70 6.97 -2.19 1.08
CA GLN A 70 7.53 -3.38 1.71
C GLN A 70 6.66 -4.63 1.47
N MET A 71 5.33 -4.50 1.50
CA MET A 71 4.43 -5.59 1.17
C MET A 71 4.54 -6.01 -0.30
N ALA A 72 4.59 -5.05 -1.23
CA ALA A 72 4.76 -5.31 -2.66
C ALA A 72 6.08 -6.04 -2.92
N MET A 73 7.17 -5.59 -2.31
CA MET A 73 8.48 -6.26 -2.39
C MET A 73 8.41 -7.71 -1.92
N ARG A 74 7.76 -7.97 -0.78
CA ARG A 74 7.57 -9.33 -0.23
C ARG A 74 6.72 -10.23 -1.12
N ALA A 75 5.82 -9.67 -1.92
CA ALA A 75 4.96 -10.44 -2.80
C ALA A 75 5.68 -10.96 -4.06
N HIS A 76 6.75 -10.32 -4.52
CA HIS A 76 7.50 -10.71 -5.72
C HIS A 76 7.85 -12.21 -5.82
N PRO A 77 8.52 -12.84 -4.83
CA PRO A 77 8.92 -14.25 -4.95
C PRO A 77 7.73 -15.20 -5.03
N PHE A 78 6.60 -14.86 -4.39
CA PHE A 78 5.37 -15.66 -4.48
C PHE A 78 4.74 -15.54 -5.87
N THR A 79 4.67 -14.33 -6.42
CA THR A 79 4.16 -14.07 -7.77
C THR A 79 5.00 -14.78 -8.83
N GLU A 80 6.33 -14.74 -8.71
CA GLU A 80 7.23 -15.45 -9.62
C GLU A 80 7.07 -16.98 -9.52
N LYS A 81 6.94 -17.52 -8.30
CA LYS A 81 6.72 -18.95 -8.09
C LYS A 81 5.43 -19.42 -8.77
N VAL A 82 4.34 -18.67 -8.60
CA VAL A 82 3.06 -18.98 -9.25
C VAL A 82 3.16 -18.81 -10.77
N GLY A 83 3.79 -17.74 -11.27
CA GLY A 83 3.99 -17.52 -12.70
C GLY A 83 4.75 -18.67 -13.38
N ARG A 84 5.82 -19.16 -12.75
CA ARG A 84 6.57 -20.33 -13.24
C ARG A 84 5.72 -21.60 -13.25
N GLN A 85 4.90 -21.83 -12.22
CA GLN A 85 3.98 -22.97 -12.17
C GLN A 85 2.92 -22.94 -13.26
N LEU A 86 2.56 -21.74 -13.73
CA LEU A 86 1.64 -21.53 -14.86
C LEU A 86 2.33 -21.57 -16.23
N GLY A 87 3.64 -21.84 -16.29
CA GLY A 87 4.41 -21.88 -17.53
C GLY A 87 4.75 -20.50 -18.12
N LEU A 88 4.57 -19.43 -17.34
CA LEU A 88 4.97 -18.08 -17.75
C LEU A 88 6.49 -17.97 -17.66
N THR A 89 7.11 -17.50 -18.75
CA THR A 89 8.57 -17.31 -18.86
C THR A 89 9.02 -15.93 -18.42
N GLU A 90 8.09 -14.98 -18.30
CA GLU A 90 8.36 -13.65 -17.79
C GLU A 90 8.51 -13.70 -16.26
N THR A 91 9.63 -13.20 -15.74
CA THR A 91 9.96 -13.21 -14.29
C THR A 91 10.18 -11.81 -13.73
N ASN A 92 9.79 -10.78 -14.49
CA ASN A 92 9.98 -9.38 -14.13
C ASN A 92 8.66 -8.68 -13.82
N TRP A 93 7.87 -9.28 -12.92
CA TRP A 93 6.55 -8.78 -12.51
C TRP A 93 6.60 -7.62 -11.53
N GLY A 94 7.77 -6.99 -11.37
CA GLY A 94 7.99 -5.93 -10.39
C GLY A 94 8.31 -4.57 -10.95
N GLU A 95 8.21 -4.37 -12.27
CA GLU A 95 8.44 -3.07 -12.94
C GLU A 95 9.75 -2.36 -12.49
N GLY A 96 10.77 -3.11 -12.08
CA GLY A 96 12.05 -2.57 -11.59
C GLY A 96 12.18 -2.34 -10.08
N ALA A 97 11.16 -2.66 -9.28
CA ALA A 97 11.26 -2.67 -7.82
C ALA A 97 12.31 -3.71 -7.35
N PRO A 98 13.16 -3.37 -6.35
CA PRO A 98 14.21 -4.27 -5.90
C PRO A 98 13.61 -5.54 -5.30
N LYS A 99 14.08 -6.70 -5.77
CA LYS A 99 13.69 -7.99 -5.18
C LYS A 99 14.28 -8.09 -3.77
N PRO A 100 13.49 -8.45 -2.74
CA PRO A 100 14.05 -8.70 -1.42
C PRO A 100 15.04 -9.86 -1.48
N ALA A 101 16.14 -9.76 -0.73
CA ALA A 101 17.12 -10.84 -0.64
C ALA A 101 16.43 -12.11 -0.10
N MET A 102 16.38 -13.17 -0.91
CA MET A 102 15.67 -14.42 -0.60
C MET A 102 16.10 -15.05 0.73
N THR A 103 17.35 -14.83 1.15
CA THR A 103 17.90 -15.29 2.43
C THR A 103 17.19 -14.72 3.66
N ALA A 104 16.65 -13.50 3.58
CA ALA A 104 15.91 -12.89 4.69
C ALA A 104 14.47 -13.40 4.79
N LEU A 105 13.86 -13.79 3.66
CA LEU A 105 12.48 -14.27 3.62
C LEU A 105 12.35 -15.72 4.09
N GLU A 106 13.34 -16.56 3.78
CA GLU A 106 13.40 -17.96 4.25
C GLU A 106 13.66 -18.09 5.76
N ALA A 107 14.34 -17.10 6.36
CA ALA A 107 14.56 -17.05 7.81
C ALA A 107 13.28 -16.66 8.56
N ALA A 108 12.57 -15.63 8.09
CA ALA A 108 11.32 -15.17 8.71
C ALA A 108 10.18 -16.22 8.63
N TYR A 109 10.11 -17.01 7.55
CA TYR A 109 9.13 -18.08 7.43
C TYR A 109 9.43 -19.27 8.36
N ARG A 110 10.71 -19.50 8.69
CA ARG A 110 11.14 -20.58 9.61
C ARG A 110 10.90 -20.27 11.08
N GLU A 111 10.81 -19.00 11.48
CA GLU A 111 10.52 -18.61 12.87
C GLU A 111 9.02 -18.63 13.23
N THR A 112 8.14 -18.73 12.23
CA THR A 112 6.67 -18.73 12.42
C THR A 112 6.01 -20.11 12.28
N VAL A 113 6.80 -21.19 12.15
CA VAL A 113 6.33 -22.59 12.07
C VAL A 113 6.86 -23.40 13.25
#